data_AF-A0AAJ1XBT7-F1
#
_entry.id   AF-A0AAJ1XBT7-F1
#
_cell.length_a   1.000
_cell.length_b   1.000
_cell.length_c   1.000
_cell.angle_alpha   90.00
_cell.angle_beta   90.00
_cell.angle_gamma   90.00
#
_symmetry.space_group_name_H-M   'P 1'
#
loop_
_entity.id
_entity.type
_entity.pdbx_description
1 polymer ?
#
loop_
_entity_poly.entity_id
_entity_poly.type
_entity_poly.pdbx_seq_one_letter_code
_entity_poly.pdbx_strand_id
1 'polypeptide(L)'
;MLRPFPPVDGCARQSGHSWVWAGALAVQSALTLGMVTCPMLRQHPALVAQAAATLEQLAPGRIWLALGTGEALNERITGQPWPAKRERQKALRDAAEVMRRLWGGERVDHDGGFQVRQARLYSRPALPLPLLGAAVTEETARWMGGWADGLITISQPLAQLRRVCGGACGPYSAMTRATSLASPRARARKK
;
A
#
# COMPACT_ATOMS: atom_id res chain seq x y z
N MET A 1 -29.12 -3.45 3.28
CA MET A 1 -27.79 -3.96 2.88
C MET A 1 -27.21 -3.00 1.85
N LEU A 2 -26.19 -2.20 2.19
CA LEU A 2 -25.52 -1.32 1.23
C LEU A 2 -24.92 -2.19 0.12
N ARG A 3 -25.26 -1.90 -1.14
CA ARG A 3 -24.57 -2.42 -2.32
C ARG A 3 -23.69 -1.29 -2.85
N PRO A 4 -22.49 -1.13 -2.32
CA PRO A 4 -21.61 -0.08 -2.77
C PRO A 4 -21.10 -0.48 -4.15
N PHE A 5 -21.39 0.35 -5.15
CA PHE A 5 -20.93 0.25 -6.53
C PHE A 5 -21.53 -0.90 -7.36
N PRO A 6 -22.72 -0.70 -7.96
CA PRO A 6 -23.14 -1.56 -9.07
C PRO A 6 -22.09 -1.53 -10.20
N PRO A 7 -21.91 -2.62 -10.98
CA PRO A 7 -21.03 -2.62 -12.14
C PRO A 7 -21.43 -1.50 -13.09
N VAL A 8 -20.46 -0.69 -13.50
CA VAL A 8 -20.66 0.23 -14.62
C VAL A 8 -20.49 -0.60 -15.90
N ASP A 9 -21.56 -0.68 -16.70
CA ASP A 9 -21.57 -1.31 -18.03
C ASP A 9 -21.12 -2.78 -18.08
N GLY A 10 -21.42 -3.56 -17.03
CA GLY A 10 -21.06 -4.98 -16.96
C GLY A 10 -19.55 -5.25 -16.81
N CYS A 11 -18.74 -4.20 -16.72
CA CYS A 11 -17.31 -4.29 -16.43
C CYS A 11 -17.08 -4.12 -14.92
N ALA A 12 -16.16 -4.88 -14.34
CA ALA A 12 -15.74 -4.73 -12.94
C ALA A 12 -14.82 -3.49 -12.74
N ARG A 13 -15.14 -2.36 -13.37
CA ARG A 13 -14.42 -1.10 -13.23
C ARG A 13 -15.01 -0.33 -12.06
N GLN A 14 -14.35 -0.43 -10.91
CA GLN A 14 -14.75 0.26 -9.69
C GLN A 14 -13.65 1.21 -9.21
N SER A 15 -14.05 2.39 -8.75
CA SER A 15 -13.16 3.47 -8.31
C SER A 15 -13.43 3.89 -6.85
N GLY A 16 -13.92 2.96 -6.03
CA GLY A 16 -14.18 3.22 -4.61
C GLY A 16 -12.91 3.70 -3.88
N HIS A 17 -13.04 4.75 -3.07
CA HIS A 17 -11.91 5.32 -2.35
C HIS A 17 -11.50 4.42 -1.17
N SER A 18 -10.33 3.79 -1.25
CA SER A 18 -9.88 2.76 -0.30
C SER A 18 -9.85 3.24 1.15
N TRP A 19 -9.37 4.46 1.41
CA TRP A 19 -9.28 5.01 2.78
C TRP A 19 -10.66 5.20 3.44
N VAL A 20 -11.69 5.52 2.65
CA VAL A 20 -13.06 5.69 3.18
C VAL A 20 -13.62 4.33 3.58
N TRP A 21 -13.43 3.32 2.73
CA TRP A 21 -13.80 1.93 3.04
C TRP A 21 -13.05 1.38 4.25
N ALA A 22 -11.75 1.64 4.33
CA ALA A 22 -10.94 1.21 5.45
C ALA A 22 -11.44 1.81 6.77
N GLY A 23 -11.78 3.11 6.80
CA GLY A 23 -12.35 3.75 7.99
C GLY A 23 -13.68 3.12 8.42
N ALA A 24 -14.58 2.88 7.47
CA ALA A 24 -15.87 2.24 7.76
C ALA A 24 -15.69 0.80 8.28
N LEU A 25 -14.80 0.01 7.68
CA LEU A 25 -14.53 -1.36 8.11
C LEU A 25 -13.77 -1.44 9.43
N ALA A 26 -12.90 -0.47 9.71
CA ALA A 26 -12.13 -0.39 10.94
C ALA A 26 -13.05 -0.30 12.17
N VAL A 27 -14.16 0.43 12.06
CA VAL A 27 -15.13 0.61 13.15
C VAL A 27 -16.24 -0.45 13.16
N GLN A 28 -16.57 -1.06 12.02
CA GLN A 28 -17.66 -2.06 11.92
C GLN A 28 -17.20 -3.52 12.08
N SER A 29 -15.90 -3.80 12.11
CA SER A 29 -15.39 -5.16 12.15
C SER A 29 -14.14 -5.29 13.02
N ALA A 30 -13.84 -6.51 13.46
CA ALA A 30 -12.60 -6.87 14.15
C ALA A 30 -11.50 -7.37 13.18
N LEU A 31 -11.70 -7.21 11.86
CA LEU A 31 -10.74 -7.70 10.87
C LEU A 31 -9.43 -6.90 10.93
N THR A 32 -8.34 -7.58 10.59
CA THR A 32 -7.08 -6.94 10.19
C THR A 32 -7.24 -6.38 8.78
N LEU A 33 -6.92 -5.11 8.58
CA LEU A 33 -7.09 -4.39 7.33
C LEU A 33 -5.74 -4.01 6.75
N GLY A 34 -5.58 -4.32 5.46
CA GLY A 34 -4.41 -3.96 4.68
C GLY A 34 -4.76 -3.06 3.53
N MET A 35 -3.86 -2.14 3.20
CA MET A 35 -4.01 -1.31 2.00
C MET A 35 -2.73 -1.30 1.18
N VAL A 36 -2.90 -1.34 -0.14
CA VAL A 36 -1.81 -1.16 -1.10
C VAL A 36 -1.95 0.24 -1.70
N THR A 37 -0.89 1.04 -1.68
CA THR A 37 -0.93 2.44 -2.15
C THR A 37 0.39 2.89 -2.80
N CYS A 38 0.32 4.00 -3.54
CA CYS A 38 1.42 4.70 -4.19
C CYS A 38 1.54 6.11 -3.58
N PRO A 39 2.34 6.29 -2.52
CA PRO A 39 2.42 7.56 -1.79
C PRO A 39 3.39 8.55 -2.45
N MET A 40 3.12 8.97 -3.68
CA MET A 40 4.01 9.90 -4.41
C MET A 40 3.26 10.89 -5.29
N LEU A 41 2.36 10.40 -6.16
CA LEU A 41 1.73 11.20 -7.21
C LEU A 41 0.31 11.60 -6.81
N ARG A 42 -0.68 10.75 -7.10
CA ARG A 42 -2.08 11.00 -6.76
C ARG A 42 -2.31 11.14 -5.26
N GLN A 43 -1.50 10.45 -4.45
CA GLN A 43 -1.61 10.45 -2.99
C GLN A 43 -0.31 10.99 -2.38
N HIS A 44 -0.37 12.19 -1.82
CA HIS A 44 0.77 12.81 -1.19
C HIS A 44 1.21 12.01 0.06
N PRO A 45 2.50 11.69 0.24
CA PRO A 45 2.95 10.83 1.34
C PRO A 45 2.58 11.35 2.74
N ALA A 46 2.56 12.67 2.96
CA ALA A 46 2.09 13.23 4.23
C ALA A 46 0.61 12.91 4.51
N LEU A 47 -0.25 12.93 3.49
CA LEU A 47 -1.66 12.57 3.62
C LEU A 47 -1.84 11.07 3.84
N VAL A 48 -1.01 10.25 3.17
CA VAL A 48 -0.99 8.80 3.41
C VAL A 48 -0.54 8.48 4.84
N ALA A 49 0.51 9.13 5.34
CA ALA A 49 0.97 8.99 6.71
C ALA A 49 -0.12 9.35 7.71
N GLN A 50 -0.80 10.48 7.50
CA GLN A 50 -1.89 10.94 8.33
C GLN A 50 -3.06 9.95 8.34
N ALA A 51 -3.53 9.52 7.16
CA ALA A 51 -4.65 8.59 7.05
C ALA A 51 -4.34 7.24 7.71
N ALA A 52 -3.11 6.74 7.56
CA ALA A 52 -2.67 5.51 8.19
C ALA A 52 -2.61 5.62 9.72
N ALA A 53 -2.08 6.73 10.25
CA ALA A 53 -2.04 6.99 11.68
C ALA A 53 -3.46 7.07 12.27
N THR A 54 -4.39 7.73 11.58
CA THR A 54 -5.81 7.77 11.98
C THR A 54 -6.43 6.38 12.02
N LEU A 55 -6.20 5.55 11.01
CA LEU A 55 -6.73 4.19 10.99
C LEU A 55 -6.14 3.32 12.09
N GLU A 56 -4.85 3.48 12.39
CA GLU A 56 -4.23 2.77 13.51
C GLU A 56 -4.86 3.18 14.84
N GLN A 57 -5.13 4.47 15.06
CA GLN A 57 -5.83 4.93 16.25
C GLN A 57 -7.28 4.40 16.34
N LEU A 58 -7.98 4.27 15.21
CA LEU A 58 -9.32 3.69 15.14
C LEU A 58 -9.33 2.17 15.34
N ALA A 59 -8.25 1.49 14.95
CA ALA A 59 -8.13 0.04 14.96
C ALA A 59 -6.70 -0.39 15.36
N PRO A 60 -6.31 -0.21 16.65
CA PRO A 60 -4.94 -0.44 17.08
C PRO A 60 -4.45 -1.86 16.79
N GLY A 61 -3.26 -1.98 16.20
CA GLY A 61 -2.64 -3.26 15.86
C GLY A 61 -3.32 -4.04 14.72
N ARG A 62 -4.34 -3.48 14.06
CA ARG A 62 -5.08 -4.15 12.97
C ARG A 62 -4.79 -3.59 11.59
N ILE A 63 -3.95 -2.58 11.47
CA ILE A 63 -3.67 -1.89 10.21
C ILE A 63 -2.27 -2.22 9.71
N TRP A 64 -2.14 -2.52 8.42
CA TRP A 64 -0.85 -2.57 7.73
C TRP A 64 -0.95 -1.88 6.36
N LEU A 65 0.19 -1.38 5.88
CA LEU A 65 0.31 -0.76 4.57
C LEU A 65 1.29 -1.51 3.70
N ALA A 66 1.01 -1.57 2.40
CA ALA A 66 1.93 -1.99 1.37
C ALA A 66 2.15 -0.84 0.38
N LEU A 67 3.42 -0.56 0.09
CA LEU A 67 3.81 0.52 -0.81
C LEU A 67 4.30 -0.03 -2.14
N GLY A 68 3.88 0.60 -3.24
CA GLY A 68 4.34 0.28 -4.58
C GLY A 68 4.53 1.53 -5.43
N THR A 69 5.18 1.39 -6.58
CA THR A 69 5.46 2.52 -7.49
C THR A 69 4.25 2.99 -8.30
N GLY A 70 3.09 2.35 -8.11
CA GLY A 70 1.86 2.64 -8.83
C GLY A 70 1.86 2.26 -10.31
N GLU A 71 0.70 2.44 -10.93
CA GLU A 71 0.44 2.20 -12.35
C GLU A 71 -0.05 3.49 -13.01
N ALA A 72 0.43 3.79 -14.22
CA ALA A 72 0.13 5.04 -14.91
C ALA A 72 -1.37 5.31 -15.05
N LEU A 73 -2.17 4.26 -15.30
CA LEU A 73 -3.62 4.34 -15.44
C LEU A 73 -4.31 4.91 -14.18
N ASN A 74 -3.80 4.58 -13.00
CA ASN A 74 -4.40 4.96 -11.72
C ASN A 74 -3.84 6.28 -11.20
N GLU A 75 -2.57 6.56 -11.48
CA GLU A 75 -1.84 7.63 -10.82
C GLU A 75 -1.79 8.93 -11.64
N ARG A 76 -1.96 8.86 -12.97
CA ARG A 76 -1.96 10.06 -13.84
C ARG A 76 -3.26 10.85 -13.82
N ILE A 77 -4.32 10.33 -13.20
CA ILE A 77 -5.67 10.91 -13.26
C ILE A 77 -5.76 12.31 -12.64
N THR A 78 -4.77 12.73 -11.85
CA THR A 78 -4.66 14.08 -11.26
C THR A 78 -3.90 15.07 -12.15
N GLY A 79 -3.58 14.69 -13.39
CA GLY A 79 -2.96 15.56 -14.40
C GLY A 79 -1.43 15.66 -14.33
N GLN A 80 -0.79 15.04 -13.34
CA GLN A 80 0.67 15.04 -13.22
C GLN A 80 1.34 14.16 -14.29
N PRO A 81 2.52 14.55 -14.81
CA PRO A 81 3.32 13.69 -15.67
C PRO A 81 3.64 12.35 -14.99
N TRP A 82 3.76 11.29 -15.79
CA TRP A 82 4.20 9.99 -15.27
C TRP A 82 5.73 9.95 -15.24
N PRO A 83 6.37 9.94 -14.06
CA PRO A 83 7.83 10.00 -13.96
C PRO A 83 8.49 8.73 -14.46
N ALA A 84 9.80 8.75 -14.71
CA ALA A 84 10.55 7.56 -15.10
C ALA A 84 10.59 6.51 -13.95
N LYS A 85 10.84 5.24 -14.29
CA LYS A 85 10.84 4.14 -13.29
C LYS A 85 11.79 4.42 -12.12
N ARG A 86 13.00 4.91 -12.41
CA ARG A 86 14.03 5.22 -11.40
C ARG A 86 13.58 6.34 -10.45
N GLU A 87 12.95 7.38 -10.99
CA GLU A 87 12.42 8.50 -10.20
C GLU A 87 11.31 8.03 -9.25
N ARG A 88 10.39 7.20 -9.75
CA ARG A 88 9.33 6.60 -8.92
C ARG A 88 9.88 5.67 -7.84
N GLN A 89 10.91 4.87 -8.12
CA GLN A 89 11.54 4.04 -7.10
C GLN A 89 12.21 4.88 -6.01
N LYS A 90 12.94 5.94 -6.39
CA LYS A 90 13.54 6.88 -5.44
C LYS A 90 12.47 7.55 -4.59
N ALA A 91 11.46 8.14 -5.21
CA ALA A 91 10.38 8.83 -4.51
C ALA A 91 9.59 7.89 -3.59
N LEU A 92 9.45 6.59 -3.93
CA LEU A 92 8.76 5.63 -3.07
C LEU A 92 9.54 5.35 -1.79
N ARG A 93 10.86 5.19 -1.91
CA ARG A 93 11.74 5.00 -0.75
C ARG A 93 11.75 6.26 0.13
N ASP A 94 11.89 7.43 -0.49
CA ASP A 94 11.85 8.72 0.21
C ASP A 94 10.50 8.91 0.94
N ALA A 95 9.38 8.51 0.30
CA ALA A 95 8.05 8.53 0.90
C ALA A 95 7.96 7.63 2.14
N ALA A 96 8.47 6.40 2.06
CA ALA A 96 8.48 5.49 3.20
C ALA A 96 9.27 6.06 4.39
N GLU A 97 10.42 6.68 4.12
CA GLU A 97 11.23 7.34 5.15
C GLU A 97 10.50 8.52 5.78
N VAL A 98 9.95 9.43 4.97
CA VAL A 98 9.18 10.58 5.44
C VAL A 98 7.98 10.13 6.29
N MET A 99 7.23 9.11 5.84
CA MET A 99 6.10 8.56 6.58
C MET A 99 6.52 8.01 7.94
N ARG A 100 7.61 7.24 8.01
CA ARG A 100 8.13 6.70 9.28
C ARG A 100 8.56 7.80 10.25
N ARG A 101 9.29 8.80 9.77
CA ARG A 101 9.72 9.95 10.60
C ARG A 101 8.51 10.75 11.13
N LEU A 102 7.50 10.95 10.29
CA LEU A 102 6.24 11.58 10.71
C LEU A 102 5.51 10.77 11.78
N TRP A 103 5.43 9.44 11.64
CA TRP A 103 4.87 8.56 12.68
C TRP A 103 5.69 8.56 13.97
N GLY A 104 7.01 8.71 13.87
CA GLY A 104 7.91 8.94 15.01
C GLY A 104 7.64 10.26 15.74
N GLY A 105 6.92 11.19 15.12
CA GLY A 105 6.61 12.51 15.67
C GLY A 105 7.67 13.57 15.40
N GLU A 106 8.59 13.27 14.47
CA GLU A 106 9.58 14.23 14.00
C GLU A 106 8.93 15.35 13.18
N ARG A 107 9.64 16.47 13.11
CA ARG A 107 9.39 17.51 12.10
C ARG A 107 10.26 17.21 10.88
N VAL A 108 9.63 17.15 9.70
CA VAL A 108 10.25 16.66 8.48
C VAL A 108 10.18 17.71 7.37
N ASP A 109 11.33 17.95 6.75
CA ASP A 109 11.47 18.62 5.47
C ASP A 109 12.00 17.61 4.43
N HIS A 110 11.48 17.68 3.21
CA HIS A 110 11.94 16.86 2.09
C HIS A 110 11.77 17.65 0.80
N ASP A 111 12.76 17.56 -0.08
CA ASP A 111 12.72 18.12 -1.42
C ASP A 111 13.20 17.05 -2.40
N GLY A 112 12.29 16.55 -3.23
CA GLY A 112 12.53 15.42 -4.10
C GLY A 112 11.34 15.17 -5.03
N GLY A 113 10.97 13.89 -5.21
CA GLY A 113 9.81 13.53 -6.05
C GLY A 113 8.46 14.03 -5.52
N PHE A 114 8.45 14.53 -4.27
CA PHE A 114 7.38 15.29 -3.64
C PHE A 114 8.03 16.27 -2.65
N GLN A 115 7.24 17.17 -2.06
CA GLN A 115 7.76 18.15 -1.11
C GLN A 115 6.99 18.10 0.20
N VAL A 116 7.72 18.11 1.32
CA VAL A 116 7.15 18.46 2.63
C VAL A 116 7.98 19.57 3.26
N ARG A 117 7.31 20.51 3.93
CA ARG A 117 7.95 21.62 4.65
C ARG A 117 7.47 21.66 6.08
N GLN A 118 8.38 21.54 7.03
CA GLN A 118 8.14 21.59 8.47
C GLN A 118 6.99 20.66 8.92
N ALA A 119 6.77 19.55 8.20
CA ALA A 119 5.63 18.67 8.38
C ALA A 119 5.77 17.86 9.66
N ARG A 120 4.68 17.71 10.41
CA ARG A 120 4.64 16.94 11.66
C ARG A 120 3.25 16.36 11.88
N LEU A 121 3.17 15.09 12.26
CA LEU A 121 1.92 14.50 12.74
C LEU A 121 1.85 14.60 14.27
N TYR A 122 0.73 15.14 14.76
CA TYR A 122 0.42 15.21 16.19
C TYR A 122 -0.38 13.98 16.65
N SER A 123 -1.34 13.56 15.82
CA SER A 123 -2.00 12.25 15.96
C SER A 123 -1.11 11.19 15.35
N ARG A 124 -0.42 10.42 16.20
CA ARG A 124 0.52 9.38 15.82
C ARG A 124 -0.08 7.99 16.06
N PRO A 125 0.34 6.97 15.31
CA PRO A 125 -0.07 5.61 15.61
C PRO A 125 0.44 5.21 17.01
N ALA A 126 -0.38 4.52 17.79
CA ALA A 126 -0.05 4.00 19.11
C ALA A 126 0.93 2.82 19.02
N LEU A 127 0.79 1.99 17.98
CA LEU A 127 1.70 0.90 17.66
C LEU A 127 2.42 1.15 16.33
N PRO A 128 3.64 0.60 16.13
CA PRO A 128 4.32 0.66 14.84
C PRO A 128 3.43 0.11 13.71
N LEU A 129 3.25 0.89 12.64
CA LEU A 129 2.52 0.48 11.45
C LEU A 129 3.42 -0.36 10.54
N PRO A 130 3.10 -1.65 10.29
CA PRO A 130 3.87 -2.46 9.35
C PRO A 130 3.79 -1.88 7.94
N LEU A 131 4.96 -1.67 7.33
CA LEU A 131 5.12 -1.09 6.01
C LEU A 131 5.79 -2.11 5.08
N LEU A 132 4.96 -2.78 4.28
CA LEU A 132 5.35 -3.81 3.34
C LEU A 132 5.71 -3.21 1.97
N GLY A 133 6.58 -3.88 1.22
CA GLY A 133 6.88 -3.57 -0.18
C GLY A 133 6.05 -4.43 -1.13
N ALA A 134 5.39 -3.81 -2.11
CA ALA A 134 4.75 -4.52 -3.20
C ALA A 134 5.80 -4.86 -4.27
N ALA A 135 6.15 -6.14 -4.40
CA ALA A 135 7.19 -6.60 -5.31
C ALA A 135 6.71 -7.78 -6.17
N VAL A 136 6.94 -7.69 -7.48
CA VAL A 136 6.58 -8.75 -8.44
C VAL A 136 7.79 -9.41 -9.10
N THR A 137 8.98 -8.82 -8.95
CA THR A 137 10.25 -9.38 -9.44
C THR A 137 11.23 -9.60 -8.29
N GLU A 138 12.18 -10.53 -8.47
CA GLU A 138 13.26 -10.77 -7.51
C GLU A 138 14.10 -9.51 -7.26
N GLU A 139 14.43 -8.77 -8.32
CA GLU A 139 15.16 -7.50 -8.23
C GLU A 139 14.41 -6.48 -7.35
N THR A 140 13.10 -6.32 -7.57
CA THR A 140 12.29 -5.39 -6.77
C THR A 140 12.17 -5.88 -5.32
N ALA A 141 12.03 -7.18 -5.11
CA ALA A 141 11.97 -7.77 -3.78
C ALA A 141 13.27 -7.56 -3.00
N ARG A 142 14.43 -7.74 -3.64
CA ARG A 142 15.74 -7.45 -3.05
C ARG A 142 15.90 -5.98 -2.70
N TRP A 143 15.49 -5.09 -3.60
CA TRP A 143 15.51 -3.66 -3.34
C TRP A 143 14.59 -3.25 -2.17
N MET A 144 13.37 -3.77 -2.12
CA MET A 144 12.41 -3.53 -1.04
C MET A 144 12.91 -4.11 0.30
N GLY A 145 13.54 -5.28 0.28
CA GLY A 145 14.09 -5.92 1.49
C GLY A 145 15.15 -5.09 2.22
N GLY A 146 15.76 -4.12 1.53
CA GLY A 146 16.69 -3.17 2.15
C GLY A 146 16.04 -2.09 3.01
N TRP A 147 14.71 -1.94 3.01
CA TRP A 147 14.03 -0.88 3.77
C TRP A 147 12.59 -1.17 4.22
N ALA A 148 11.85 -2.09 3.60
CA ALA A 148 10.49 -2.45 4.00
C ALA A 148 10.47 -3.51 5.11
N ASP A 149 9.38 -3.57 5.88
CA ASP A 149 9.21 -4.52 6.99
C ASP A 149 8.74 -5.92 6.53
N GLY A 150 8.60 -6.10 5.23
CA GLY A 150 8.13 -7.35 4.61
C GLY A 150 7.64 -7.09 3.19
N LEU A 151 7.09 -8.12 2.55
CA LEU A 151 6.64 -8.03 1.15
C LEU A 151 5.22 -8.55 0.96
N ILE A 152 4.55 -7.96 -0.03
CA ILE A 152 3.38 -8.53 -0.68
C ILE A 152 3.69 -8.73 -2.17
N THR A 153 3.16 -9.82 -2.73
CA THR A 153 3.31 -10.13 -4.15
C THR A 153 2.01 -10.70 -4.71
N ILE A 154 1.95 -10.81 -6.03
CA ILE A 154 0.82 -11.40 -6.74
C ILE A 154 0.98 -12.91 -6.86
N SER A 155 -0.11 -13.60 -7.19
CA SER A 155 -0.04 -15.02 -7.56
C SER A 155 0.79 -15.19 -8.85
N GLN A 156 1.80 -16.05 -8.79
CA GLN A 156 2.71 -16.38 -9.89
C GLN A 156 3.06 -17.87 -9.82
N PRO A 157 3.63 -18.48 -10.88
CA PRO A 157 4.14 -19.85 -10.80
C PRO A 157 5.09 -20.03 -9.61
N LEU A 158 5.01 -21.17 -8.93
CA LEU A 158 5.73 -21.41 -7.65
C LEU A 158 7.24 -21.15 -7.75
N ALA A 159 7.86 -21.52 -8.88
CA ALA A 159 9.29 -21.26 -9.12
C ALA A 159 9.62 -19.76 -9.11
N GLN A 160 8.74 -18.93 -9.68
CA GLN A 160 8.92 -17.47 -9.69
C GLN A 160 8.64 -16.88 -8.31
N LEU A 161 7.59 -17.34 -7.62
CA LEU A 161 7.32 -16.93 -6.22
C LEU A 161 8.51 -17.21 -5.31
N ARG A 162 9.13 -18.40 -5.42
CA ARG A 162 10.32 -18.74 -4.63
C ARG A 162 11.47 -17.76 -4.86
N ARG A 163 11.70 -17.33 -6.10
CA ARG A 163 12.71 -16.31 -6.41
C ARG A 163 12.37 -14.94 -5.81
N VAL A 164 11.11 -14.49 -5.95
CA VAL A 164 10.66 -13.22 -5.39
C VAL A 164 10.80 -13.22 -3.86
N CYS A 165 10.31 -14.26 -3.19
CA CYS A 165 10.42 -14.38 -1.74
C CYS A 165 11.87 -14.55 -1.28
N GLY A 166 12.69 -15.30 -2.02
CA GLY A 166 14.12 -15.48 -1.72
C GLY A 166 14.96 -14.23 -1.94
N GLY A 167 14.52 -13.31 -2.81
CA GLY A 167 15.16 -12.01 -3.01
C GLY A 167 15.10 -11.11 -1.77
N ALA A 168 14.11 -11.32 -0.89
CA ALA A 168 13.91 -10.57 0.34
C ALA A 168 14.86 -11.07 1.46
N CYS A 169 16.14 -10.69 1.41
CA CYS A 169 17.04 -10.90 2.54
C CYS A 169 16.91 -9.73 3.53
N GLY A 170 16.31 -9.98 4.69
CA GLY A 170 16.17 -9.06 5.83
C GLY A 170 15.51 -9.78 7.02
N PRO A 171 15.66 -9.29 8.27
CA PRO A 171 15.21 -9.98 9.49
C PRO A 171 13.69 -10.16 9.60
N TYR A 172 12.90 -9.54 8.72
CA TYR A 172 11.44 -9.67 8.69
C TYR A 172 11.01 -10.65 7.59
N SER A 173 11.00 -11.94 7.95
CA SER A 173 10.50 -13.02 7.09
C SER A 173 9.06 -12.73 6.63
N ALA A 174 8.86 -12.82 5.31
CA ALA A 174 7.64 -12.48 4.58
C ALA A 174 6.33 -12.84 5.30
N MET A 175 5.50 -11.83 5.61
CA MET A 175 4.10 -12.04 5.95
C MET A 175 3.31 -12.41 4.68
N THR A 176 3.49 -13.65 4.22
CA THR A 176 2.77 -14.16 3.05
C THR A 176 1.38 -14.63 3.48
N ARG A 177 0.42 -13.69 3.64
CA ARG A 177 -0.99 -14.07 3.54
C ARG A 177 -1.38 -14.03 2.07
N ALA A 178 -1.22 -15.17 1.39
CA ALA A 178 -1.86 -15.39 0.11
C ALA A 178 -3.38 -15.53 0.33
N THR A 179 -4.11 -14.42 0.35
CA THR A 179 -5.57 -14.47 0.23
C THR A 179 -5.90 -14.78 -1.23
N SER A 180 -5.96 -16.09 -1.52
CA SER A 180 -6.69 -16.62 -2.66
C SER A 180 -8.14 -16.12 -2.59
N LEU A 181 -8.50 -15.13 -3.41
CA LEU A 181 -9.90 -14.85 -3.74
C LEU A 181 -10.35 -15.82 -4.84
N ALA A 182 -10.33 -17.12 -4.55
CA ALA A 182 -11.15 -18.05 -5.29
C ALA A 182 -12.58 -17.97 -4.73
N SER A 183 -13.39 -17.08 -5.30
CA SER A 183 -14.84 -17.12 -5.10
C SER A 183 -15.36 -18.50 -5.56
N PRO A 184 -16.07 -19.26 -4.72
CA PRO A 184 -16.65 -20.56 -5.12
C PRO A 184 -17.71 -20.46 -6.22
N ARG A 185 -18.11 -19.25 -6.66
CA ARG A 185 -19.28 -19.04 -7.52
C ARG A 185 -19.01 -18.91 -9.03
N ALA A 186 -17.76 -19.01 -9.49
CA ALA A 186 -17.46 -18.86 -10.93
C ALA A 186 -17.49 -20.19 -11.74
N ARG A 187 -17.79 -21.34 -11.12
CA ARG A 187 -18.00 -22.63 -11.84
C ARG A 187 -19.47 -23.01 -11.87
N ALA A 188 -20.31 -22.24 -12.55
CA ALA A 188 -21.61 -22.71 -13.01
C ALA A 188 -22.16 -21.81 -14.12
N ARG A 189 -21.83 -22.14 -15.37
CA ARG A 189 -22.71 -22.08 -16.57
C ARG A 189 -21.88 -22.30 -17.83
N LYS A 190 -21.72 -23.57 -18.18
CA LYS A 190 -21.67 -24.04 -19.57
C LYS A 190 -22.69 -25.17 -19.68
N LYS A 191 -23.89 -24.82 -20.10
CA LYS A 191 -24.79 -25.61 -20.94
C LYS A 191 -25.49 -24.62 -21.85
#